data_AF-A0A2E8GD79-F1
#
_entry.id   AF-A0A2E8GD79-F1
#
_cell.length_a   1.000
_cell.length_b   1.000
_cell.length_c   1.000
_cell.angle_alpha   90.00
_cell.angle_beta   90.00
_cell.angle_gamma   90.00
#
_symmetry.space_group_name_H-M   'P 1'
#
loop_
_entity.id
_entity.type
_entity.pdbx_description
1 polymer ?
#
loop_
_entity_poly.entity_id
_entity_poly.type
_entity_poly.pdbx_seq_one_letter_code
_entity_poly.pdbx_strand_id
1 'polypeptide(L)'
;MFGTMGFTELILILVVVLIIFGAGKLPQLGEGVGRALRGFKKEVQSDSPPPTPVAGHSGDTSGSMEAGDTDKADEDPEVIRARIAERQRRVRERQTDSGRMD
;
A
#
# COMPACT_ATOMS: atom_id res chain seq x y z
N MET A 1 1.55 34.97 24.51
CA MET A 1 1.02 35.70 23.34
C MET A 1 1.82 35.38 22.06
N PHE A 2 2.16 34.11 21.78
CA PHE A 2 3.02 33.74 20.64
C PHE A 2 2.59 32.46 19.88
N GLY A 3 1.42 31.89 20.20
CA GLY A 3 0.95 30.65 19.56
C GLY A 3 0.29 30.84 18.20
N THR A 4 -0.22 32.04 17.91
CA THR A 4 -1.01 32.31 16.68
C THR A 4 -0.24 33.11 15.63
N MET A 5 0.84 33.81 15.98
CA MET A 5 1.56 34.68 15.04
C MET A 5 2.28 33.87 13.95
N GLY A 6 3.02 32.80 14.30
CA GLY A 6 3.80 32.05 13.28
C GLY A 6 2.95 31.21 12.32
N PHE A 7 1.94 30.48 12.82
CA PHE A 7 1.15 29.56 11.99
C PHE A 7 0.18 30.30 11.06
N THR A 8 -0.46 31.37 11.54
CA THR A 8 -1.38 32.18 10.73
C THR A 8 -0.64 32.86 9.57
N GLU A 9 0.56 33.36 9.83
CA GLU A 9 1.38 34.05 8.84
C GLU A 9 1.94 33.06 7.79
N LEU A 10 2.30 31.84 8.21
CA LEU A 10 2.62 30.74 7.29
C LEU A 10 1.43 30.41 6.37
N ILE A 11 0.21 30.32 6.92
CA ILE A 11 -1.00 30.09 6.12
C ILE A 11 -1.25 31.24 5.14
N LEU A 12 -1.09 32.49 5.58
CA LEU A 12 -1.30 33.66 4.72
C LEU A 12 -0.35 33.65 3.52
N ILE A 13 0.94 33.35 3.75
CA ILE A 13 1.93 33.19 2.69
C ILE A 13 1.56 32.00 1.77
N LEU A 14 1.16 30.87 2.36
CA LEU A 14 0.74 29.69 1.59
C LEU A 14 -0.43 30.03 0.64
N VAL A 15 -1.41 30.80 1.09
CA VAL A 15 -2.55 31.24 0.27
C VAL A 15 -2.07 32.13 -0.89
N VAL A 16 -1.18 33.10 -0.65
CA VAL A 16 -0.63 33.95 -1.72
C VAL A 16 0.12 33.11 -2.76
N VAL A 17 0.93 32.14 -2.32
CA VAL A 17 1.62 31.20 -3.21
C VAL A 17 0.62 30.34 -4.00
N LEU A 18 -0.43 29.84 -3.35
CA LEU A 18 -1.51 29.08 -4.01
C LEU A 18 -2.25 29.90 -5.07
N ILE A 19 -2.39 31.21 -4.90
CA ILE A 19 -3.00 32.09 -5.91
C ILE A 19 -2.08 32.23 -7.13
N ILE A 20 -0.78 32.44 -6.91
CA ILE A 20 0.20 32.65 -7.99
C ILE A 20 0.46 31.34 -8.77
N PHE A 21 0.70 30.25 -8.04
CA PHE A 21 1.05 28.95 -8.62
C PHE A 21 -0.17 28.09 -8.96
N GLY A 22 -1.32 28.32 -8.31
CA GLY A 22 -2.50 27.48 -8.39
C GLY A 22 -2.46 26.28 -7.43
N ALA A 23 -3.64 25.81 -7.01
CA ALA A 23 -3.79 24.69 -6.07
C ALA A 23 -3.22 23.35 -6.58
N GLY A 24 -3.14 23.15 -7.90
CA GLY A 24 -2.64 21.92 -8.50
C GLY A 24 -1.10 21.82 -8.60
N LYS A 25 -0.38 22.94 -8.60
CA LYS A 25 1.08 22.93 -8.86
C LYS A 25 1.89 22.52 -7.63
N LEU A 26 1.46 22.91 -6.43
CA LEU A 26 2.12 22.53 -5.18
C LEU A 26 2.11 21.01 -4.94
N PRO A 27 0.97 20.29 -5.05
CA PRO A 27 0.95 18.83 -4.95
C PRO A 27 1.80 18.15 -6.01
N GLN A 28 1.75 18.65 -7.25
CA GLN A 28 2.49 18.06 -8.39
C GLN A 28 4.02 18.16 -8.19
N LEU A 29 4.51 19.28 -7.64
CA LEU A 29 5.91 19.45 -7.22
C LEU A 29 6.23 18.58 -5.98
N GLY A 30 5.30 18.51 -5.02
CA GLY A 30 5.43 17.73 -3.80
C GLY A 30 5.55 16.23 -4.02
N GLU A 31 4.84 15.66 -5.01
CA GLU A 31 4.95 14.24 -5.34
C GLU A 31 6.37 13.86 -5.79
N GLY A 32 7.00 14.67 -6.64
CA GLY A 32 8.38 14.42 -7.10
C GLY A 32 9.39 14.50 -5.96
N VAL A 33 9.31 15.57 -5.16
CA VAL A 33 10.17 15.76 -3.98
C VAL A 33 9.93 14.67 -2.94
N GLY A 34 8.68 14.27 -2.72
CA GLY A 34 8.30 13.23 -1.77
C GLY A 34 8.86 11.86 -2.15
N ARG A 35 8.80 11.48 -3.43
CA ARG A 35 9.42 10.24 -3.92
C ARG A 35 10.95 10.27 -3.75
N ALA A 36 11.59 11.38 -4.09
CA ALA A 36 13.03 11.54 -3.92
C ALA A 36 13.45 11.44 -2.44
N LEU A 37 12.73 12.12 -1.55
CA LEU A 37 13.01 12.11 -0.11
C LEU A 37 12.74 10.72 0.51
N ARG A 38 11.72 10.00 0.04
CA ARG A 38 11.44 8.62 0.46
C ARG A 38 12.55 7.66 0.05
N GLY A 39 13.06 7.80 -1.17
CA GLY A 39 14.22 7.04 -1.66
C GLY A 39 15.47 7.33 -0.84
N PHE A 40 15.78 8.62 -0.65
CA PHE A 40 16.91 9.07 0.17
C PHE A 40 16.85 8.53 1.60
N LYS A 41 15.68 8.63 2.26
CA LYS A 41 15.49 8.11 3.63
C LYS A 41 15.71 6.60 3.72
N LYS A 42 15.30 5.85 2.69
CA LYS A 42 15.46 4.39 2.64
C LYS A 42 16.95 4.02 2.56
N GLU A 43 17.70 4.67 1.67
CA GLU A 43 19.14 4.43 1.51
C GLU A 43 19.92 4.78 2.78
N VAL A 44 19.61 5.93 3.39
CA VAL A 44 20.24 6.36 4.65
C VAL A 44 19.92 5.40 5.81
N GLN A 45 18.72 4.80 5.84
CA GLN A 45 18.37 3.80 6.86
C GLN A 45 19.02 2.44 6.63
N SER A 46 19.30 2.06 5.39
CA SER A 46 19.94 0.77 5.06
C SER A 46 21.39 0.67 5.52
N ASP A 47 22.07 1.81 5.73
CA ASP A 47 23.46 1.85 6.20
C ASP A 47 23.58 1.94 7.74
N SER A 48 22.45 1.89 8.47
CA SER A 48 22.41 1.85 9.93
C SER A 48 22.05 0.43 10.43
N PRO A 49 22.73 -0.13 11.45
CA PRO A 49 22.37 -1.43 12.02
C PRO A 49 20.89 -1.42 12.44
N PRO A 50 20.18 -2.55 12.24
CA PRO A 50 18.73 -2.55 12.08
C PRO A 50 18.01 -1.96 13.29
N PRO A 51 17.30 -0.82 13.15
CA PRO A 51 16.21 -0.53 14.06
C PRO A 51 15.12 -1.58 13.81
N THR A 52 14.63 -2.16 14.90
CA THR A 52 13.53 -3.13 14.96
C THR A 52 12.36 -2.75 14.04
N PRO A 53 11.67 -3.73 13.44
CA PRO A 53 10.70 -3.52 12.37
C PRO A 53 9.46 -2.80 12.91
N VAL A 54 9.42 -1.47 12.80
CA VAL A 54 8.19 -0.68 12.94
C VAL A 54 7.85 -0.03 11.60
N ALA A 55 6.78 -0.54 11.01
CA ALA A 55 5.84 0.12 10.09
C ALA A 55 6.38 1.00 8.95
N GLY A 56 6.13 0.55 7.71
CA GLY A 56 6.33 1.37 6.51
C GLY A 56 5.59 0.93 5.24
N HIS A 57 4.58 0.07 5.33
CA HIS A 57 3.61 -0.15 4.24
C HIS A 57 2.44 0.83 4.38
N SER A 58 2.60 2.02 3.82
CA SER A 58 1.50 2.96 3.61
C SER A 58 1.83 3.78 2.39
N GLY A 59 1.13 3.49 1.28
CA GLY A 59 1.34 4.13 -0.02
C GLY A 59 0.65 3.47 -1.21
N ASP A 60 0.15 2.23 -1.11
CA ASP A 60 -0.80 1.70 -2.10
C ASP A 60 -2.21 2.03 -1.65
N THR A 61 -2.67 3.22 -2.04
CA THR A 61 -4.09 3.53 -2.10
C THR A 61 -4.31 4.30 -3.40
N SER A 62 -4.21 3.58 -4.50
CA SER A 62 -4.70 4.02 -5.79
C SER A 62 -5.36 2.85 -6.52
N GLY A 63 -6.69 2.87 -6.53
CA GLY A 63 -7.47 2.38 -7.67
C GLY A 63 -7.73 0.87 -7.77
N SER A 64 -8.43 0.28 -6.81
CA SER A 64 -9.27 -0.91 -7.08
C SER A 64 -10.32 -1.10 -5.99
N MET A 65 -11.17 -0.10 -5.83
CA MET A 65 -12.55 -0.36 -5.42
C MET A 65 -13.32 -0.78 -6.66
N GLU A 66 -13.04 -2.00 -7.12
CA GLU A 66 -13.95 -2.76 -7.96
C GLU A 66 -14.76 -3.66 -7.01
N ALA A 67 -15.63 -3.01 -6.23
CA ALA A 67 -16.66 -3.70 -5.47
C ALA A 67 -17.80 -4.08 -6.42
N GLY A 68 -17.50 -5.03 -7.30
CA GLY A 68 -18.48 -5.75 -8.11
C GLY A 68 -18.41 -7.21 -7.71
N ASP A 69 -19.10 -7.58 -6.63
CA ASP A 69 -19.71 -8.91 -6.42
C ASP A 69 -20.51 -8.91 -5.11
N THR A 70 -21.65 -8.22 -5.08
CA THR A 70 -22.71 -8.54 -4.12
C THR A 70 -23.46 -9.75 -4.65
N ASP A 71 -22.82 -10.93 -4.61
CA ASP A 71 -23.45 -12.22 -4.92
C ASP A 71 -22.77 -13.39 -4.19
N LYS A 72 -22.41 -13.21 -2.91
CA LYS A 72 -21.80 -14.27 -2.07
C LYS A 72 -22.45 -14.43 -0.70
N ALA A 73 -23.74 -14.13 -0.60
CA ALA A 73 -24.51 -14.46 0.61
C ALA A 73 -25.21 -15.83 0.52
N ASP A 74 -25.30 -16.42 -0.68
CA ASP A 74 -26.10 -17.62 -0.95
C ASP A 74 -25.27 -18.84 -1.44
N GLU A 75 -23.94 -18.81 -1.33
CA GLU A 75 -23.13 -20.01 -1.59
C GLU A 75 -23.29 -21.00 -0.43
N ASP A 76 -24.08 -22.05 -0.67
CA ASP A 76 -24.31 -23.18 0.21
C ASP A 76 -22.95 -23.69 0.77
N PRO A 77 -22.74 -23.74 2.11
CA PRO A 77 -21.45 -24.04 2.72
C PRO A 77 -20.84 -25.40 2.32
N GLU A 78 -21.62 -26.27 1.68
CA GLU A 78 -21.15 -27.52 1.08
C GLU A 78 -20.24 -27.31 -0.14
N VAL A 79 -20.52 -26.31 -0.99
CA VAL A 79 -19.76 -26.07 -2.23
C VAL A 79 -18.37 -25.51 -1.93
N ILE A 80 -18.28 -24.65 -0.91
CA ILE A 80 -17.01 -24.11 -0.41
C ILE A 80 -16.14 -25.25 0.15
N ARG A 81 -16.75 -26.19 0.89
CA ARG A 81 -16.06 -27.38 1.43
C ARG A 81 -15.60 -28.33 0.31
N ALA A 82 -16.43 -28.52 -0.72
CA ALA A 82 -16.11 -29.36 -1.86
C ALA A 82 -14.88 -28.85 -2.64
N ARG A 83 -14.80 -27.53 -2.89
CA ARG A 83 -13.65 -26.90 -3.57
C ARG A 83 -12.35 -27.02 -2.77
N ILE A 84 -12.43 -26.87 -1.44
CA ILE A 84 -11.24 -26.98 -0.57
C ILE A 84 -10.73 -28.43 -0.55
N ALA A 85 -11.64 -29.41 -0.51
CA ALA A 85 -11.30 -30.83 -0.54
C ALA A 85 -10.72 -31.28 -1.90
N GLU A 86 -11.28 -30.81 -3.02
CA GLU A 86 -10.81 -31.16 -4.36
C GLU A 86 -9.38 -30.70 -4.64
N ARG A 87 -9.00 -29.53 -4.09
CA ARG A 87 -7.66 -28.98 -4.31
C ARG A 87 -6.55 -29.84 -3.69
N GLN A 88 -6.86 -30.59 -2.63
CA GLN A 88 -5.90 -31.46 -1.96
C GLN A 88 -5.66 -32.79 -2.70
N ARG A 89 -6.63 -33.28 -3.48
CA ARG A 89 -6.47 -34.52 -4.25
C ARG A 89 -5.44 -34.40 -5.38
N ARG A 90 -5.42 -33.26 -6.09
CA ARG A 90 -4.48 -33.03 -7.20
C ARG A 90 -3.01 -32.95 -6.78
N VAL A 91 -2.74 -32.65 -5.51
CA VAL A 91 -1.37 -32.53 -5.00
C VAL A 91 -0.80 -33.90 -4.61
N ARG A 92 -1.66 -34.83 -4.15
CA ARG A 92 -1.23 -36.16 -3.68
C ARG A 92 -0.88 -37.14 -4.81
N GLU A 93 -1.51 -36.99 -5.98
CA GLU A 93 -1.24 -37.87 -7.14
C GLU A 93 0.14 -37.64 -7.78
N ARG A 94 0.77 -36.47 -7.58
CA ARG A 94 2.12 -36.21 -8.11
C ARG A 94 3.24 -36.87 -7.32
N GLN A 95 2.96 -37.42 -6.13
CA GLN A 95 4.00 -37.90 -5.22
C GLN A 95 4.24 -39.41 -5.28
N THR A 96 3.33 -40.19 -5.87
CA THR A 96 3.47 -41.66 -5.97
C THR A 96 4.15 -42.15 -7.25
N ASP A 97 4.36 -41.28 -8.24
CA ASP A 97 5.01 -41.66 -9.51
C ASP A 97 6.53 -41.39 -9.53
N SER A 98 7.03 -40.55 -8.62
CA SER A 98 8.46 -40.20 -8.52
C SER A 98 9.31 -41.24 -7.77
N GLY A 99 8.69 -42.25 -7.15
CA GLY A 99 9.36 -43.22 -6.28
C GLY A 99 9.60 -44.60 -6.90
N ARG A 100 9.39 -44.77 -8.21
CA ARG A 100 9.51 -46.06 -8.91
C ARG A 100 10.39 -45.99 -10.15
N MET A 101 11.49 -45.24 -10.07
CA MET A 101 12.60 -45.31 -11.01
C MET A 101 13.87 -45.48 -10.18
N ASP A 102 14.27 -46.74 -10.07
CA ASP A 102 15.62 -47.29 -9.83
C ASP A 102 16.34 -47.02 -8.49
#